data_AF-A0A2J6MW77-F1
#
_entry.id   AF-A0A2J6MW77-F1
#
_cell.length_a   1.000
_cell.length_b   1.000
_cell.length_c   1.000
_cell.angle_alpha   90.00
_cell.angle_beta   90.00
_cell.angle_gamma   90.00
#
_symmetry.space_group_name_H-M   'P 1'
#
loop_
_entity.id
_entity.type
_entity.pdbx_description
1 polymer ?
#
loop_
_entity_poly.entity_id
_entity_poly.type
_entity_poly.pdbx_seq_one_letter_code
_entity_poly.pdbx_strand_id
1 'polypeptide(L)'
;MLRILLGVGVLALPLSAAAFTASDLNRMCARTDIASRSACAAYIEGAADGVFNTIDAIGGTTGPLVGQYFCLPPDVRSAQLTDAVRKYIADNPNIAGYNASTAVSLGLGKAYPCRDGS
;
A
#
# COMPACT_ATOMS: atom_id res chain seq x y z
N MET A 1 -41.40 -41.03 -9.64
CA MET A 1 -40.06 -41.53 -10.03
C MET A 1 -39.19 -40.32 -10.34
N LEU A 2 -38.50 -39.80 -9.33
CA LEU A 2 -37.04 -39.89 -9.12
C LEU A 2 -36.22 -39.29 -10.28
N ARG A 3 -35.67 -38.09 -10.04
CA ARG A 3 -34.29 -37.70 -10.32
C ARG A 3 -33.99 -36.35 -9.67
N ILE A 4 -33.89 -36.40 -8.35
CA ILE A 4 -32.97 -35.56 -7.57
C ILE A 4 -31.57 -35.89 -8.09
N LEU A 5 -30.71 -34.87 -8.30
CA LEU A 5 -29.25 -34.85 -8.54
C LEU A 5 -29.00 -33.74 -9.59
N LEU A 6 -28.28 -32.65 -9.36
CA LEU A 6 -27.14 -32.43 -8.47
C LEU A 6 -27.00 -30.93 -8.17
N GLY A 7 -27.25 -30.53 -6.92
CA GLY A 7 -26.64 -29.33 -6.36
C GLY A 7 -25.18 -29.63 -6.06
N VAL A 8 -24.30 -29.52 -7.07
CA VAL A 8 -22.86 -29.42 -6.81
C VAL A 8 -22.63 -27.99 -6.36
N GLY A 9 -22.78 -27.75 -5.05
CA GLY A 9 -22.23 -26.57 -4.43
C GLY A 9 -20.73 -26.58 -4.69
N VAL A 10 -20.24 -25.67 -5.52
CA VAL A 10 -18.83 -25.35 -5.57
C VAL A 10 -18.48 -24.89 -4.16
N LEU A 11 -17.86 -25.77 -3.38
CA LEU A 11 -17.08 -25.38 -2.22
C LEU A 11 -15.95 -24.51 -2.76
N ALA A 12 -16.25 -23.24 -3.00
CA ALA A 12 -15.26 -22.21 -3.18
C ALA A 12 -14.51 -22.18 -1.85
N LEU A 13 -13.41 -22.93 -1.79
CA LEU A 13 -12.40 -22.73 -0.76
C LEU A 13 -12.18 -21.21 -0.71
N PRO A 14 -12.25 -20.56 0.46
CA PRO A 14 -11.89 -19.17 0.53
C PRO A 14 -10.46 -19.10 -0.01
N LEU A 15 -10.31 -18.52 -1.20
CA LEU A 15 -9.01 -18.18 -1.73
C LEU A 15 -8.44 -17.29 -0.64
N SER A 16 -7.53 -17.84 0.17
CA SER A 16 -6.97 -17.09 1.29
C SER A 16 -6.38 -15.84 0.65
N ALA A 17 -7.00 -14.69 0.91
CA ALA A 17 -6.53 -13.44 0.37
C ALA A 17 -5.18 -13.19 1.04
N ALA A 18 -4.11 -13.69 0.42
CA ALA A 18 -2.78 -13.44 0.86
C ALA A 18 -2.58 -11.93 0.72
N ALA A 19 -2.28 -11.27 1.84
CA ALA A 19 -1.99 -9.86 1.81
C ALA A 19 -0.78 -9.63 0.92
N PHE A 20 -0.87 -8.66 0.01
CA PHE A 20 0.28 -8.20 -0.75
C PHE A 20 1.25 -7.50 0.21
N THR A 21 2.42 -8.09 0.44
CA THR A 21 3.34 -7.69 1.53
C THR A 21 4.37 -6.67 1.07
N ALA A 22 5.07 -6.06 2.03
CA ALA A 22 6.24 -5.21 1.77
C ALA A 22 7.32 -5.96 0.97
N SER A 23 7.50 -7.25 1.22
CA SER A 23 8.43 -8.09 0.45
C SER A 23 7.98 -8.28 -1.00
N ASP A 24 6.69 -8.49 -1.23
CA ASP A 24 6.14 -8.63 -2.57
C ASP A 24 6.26 -7.33 -3.37
N LEU A 25 5.95 -6.20 -2.72
CA LEU A 25 6.15 -4.87 -3.29
C LEU A 25 7.62 -4.64 -3.64
N ASN A 26 8.55 -4.92 -2.71
CA ASN A 26 9.99 -4.74 -2.99
C ASN A 26 10.47 -5.63 -4.14
N ARG A 27 10.00 -6.89 -4.20
CA ARG A 27 10.31 -7.80 -5.31
C ARG A 27 9.77 -7.26 -6.64
N MET A 28 8.55 -6.75 -6.66
CA MET A 28 7.96 -6.12 -7.84
C MET A 28 8.76 -4.88 -8.27
N CYS A 29 9.11 -4.02 -7.34
CA CYS A 29 9.88 -2.80 -7.58
C CYS A 29 11.35 -3.05 -7.98
N ALA A 30 11.90 -4.21 -7.66
CA ALA A 30 13.25 -4.60 -8.07
C ALA A 30 13.33 -5.10 -9.53
N ARG A 31 12.19 -5.41 -10.15
CA ARG A 31 12.13 -5.83 -11.56
C ARG A 31 12.47 -4.67 -12.51
N THR A 32 13.03 -5.00 -13.66
CA THR A 32 13.47 -4.02 -14.66
C THR A 32 12.55 -3.91 -15.88
N ASP A 33 11.61 -4.85 -16.05
CA ASP A 33 10.63 -4.79 -17.13
C ASP A 33 9.63 -3.64 -16.93
N ILE A 34 9.12 -3.11 -18.05
CA ILE A 34 8.25 -1.93 -18.06
C ILE A 34 6.99 -2.16 -17.23
N ALA A 35 6.39 -3.36 -17.34
CA ALA A 35 5.15 -3.69 -16.64
C ALA A 35 5.31 -3.71 -15.12
N SER A 36 6.39 -4.33 -14.61
CA SER A 36 6.64 -4.36 -13.17
C SER A 36 7.03 -3.00 -12.62
N ARG A 37 7.78 -2.20 -13.40
CA ARG A 37 8.12 -0.82 -13.02
C ARG A 37 6.90 0.08 -12.93
N SER A 38 6.00 0.02 -13.92
CA SER A 38 4.76 0.79 -13.90
C SER A 38 3.84 0.31 -12.78
N ALA A 39 3.72 -1.00 -12.55
CA ALA A 39 2.93 -1.55 -11.46
C ALA A 39 3.45 -1.14 -10.08
N CYS A 40 4.76 -1.11 -9.87
CA CYS A 40 5.37 -0.60 -8.64
C CYS A 40 5.02 0.86 -8.39
N ALA A 41 5.24 1.73 -9.39
CA ALA A 41 4.93 3.16 -9.26
C ALA A 41 3.43 3.38 -8.98
N ALA A 42 2.55 2.72 -9.75
CA ALA A 42 1.11 2.83 -9.61
C ALA A 42 0.59 2.31 -8.26
N TYR A 43 1.15 1.22 -7.73
CA TYR A 43 0.78 0.72 -6.41
C TYR A 43 1.13 1.73 -5.31
N ILE A 44 2.33 2.31 -5.36
CA ILE A 44 2.81 3.27 -4.37
C ILE A 44 2.00 4.57 -4.43
N GLU A 45 1.75 5.09 -5.63
CA GLU A 45 0.93 6.28 -5.85
C GLU A 45 -0.50 6.07 -5.39
N GLY A 46 -1.16 4.98 -5.82
CA GLY A 46 -2.52 4.68 -5.40
C GLY A 46 -2.66 4.43 -3.90
N ALA A 47 -1.67 3.80 -3.26
CA ALA A 47 -1.64 3.65 -1.81
C ALA A 47 -1.45 4.99 -1.09
N ALA A 48 -0.59 5.87 -1.62
CA ALA A 48 -0.38 7.19 -1.06
C ALA A 48 -1.66 8.05 -1.17
N ASP A 49 -2.28 8.09 -2.36
CA ASP A 49 -3.54 8.80 -2.60
C ASP A 49 -4.66 8.25 -1.74
N GLY A 50 -4.77 6.92 -1.64
CA GLY A 50 -5.78 6.26 -0.81
C GLY A 50 -5.65 6.64 0.66
N VAL A 51 -4.44 6.64 1.21
CA VAL A 51 -4.18 7.05 2.59
C VAL A 51 -4.44 8.53 2.79
N PHE A 52 -3.92 9.38 1.90
CA PHE A 52 -4.07 10.83 1.99
C PHE A 52 -5.54 11.26 1.93
N ASN A 53 -6.27 10.80 0.90
CA ASN A 53 -7.65 11.20 0.66
C ASN A 53 -8.63 10.59 1.68
N THR A 54 -8.35 9.38 2.19
CA THR A 54 -9.21 8.78 3.22
C THR A 54 -9.11 9.58 4.53
N ILE A 55 -7.91 10.01 4.90
CA ILE A 55 -7.70 10.82 6.12
C ILE A 55 -8.33 12.20 5.97
N ASP A 56 -8.22 12.82 4.80
CA ASP A 56 -8.93 14.07 4.49
C ASP A 56 -10.46 13.90 4.57
N ALA A 57 -10.99 12.85 3.92
CA ALA A 57 -12.44 12.59 3.85
C ALA A 57 -13.09 12.30 5.22
N ILE A 58 -12.35 11.73 6.18
CA ILE A 58 -12.85 11.50 7.55
C ILE A 58 -12.63 12.70 8.47
N GLY A 59 -12.28 13.86 7.92
CA GLY A 59 -12.19 15.13 8.66
C GLY A 59 -10.83 15.37 9.30
N GLY A 60 -9.75 14.88 8.68
CA GLY A 60 -8.35 15.25 8.91
C GLY A 60 -7.96 15.50 10.37
N THR A 61 -7.17 14.61 10.97
CA THR A 61 -6.61 14.75 12.34
C THR A 61 -7.62 14.71 13.49
N THR A 62 -8.92 14.54 13.24
CA THR A 62 -9.92 14.47 14.32
C THR A 62 -9.99 13.07 14.96
N GLY A 63 -9.01 12.81 15.83
CA GLY A 63 -8.98 11.67 16.74
C GLY A 63 -7.54 11.23 17.06
N PRO A 64 -7.24 10.73 18.28
CA PRO A 64 -5.88 10.34 18.69
C PRO A 64 -5.28 9.18 17.85
N LEU A 65 -6.07 8.57 16.96
CA LEU A 65 -5.70 7.44 16.10
C LEU A 65 -5.72 7.78 14.60
N VAL A 66 -6.08 9.01 14.21
CA VAL A 66 -6.36 9.41 12.82
C VAL A 66 -5.47 10.57 12.40
N GLY A 67 -4.16 10.43 12.62
CA GLY A 67 -3.16 11.40 12.17
C GLY A 67 -2.77 11.18 10.71
N GLN A 68 -2.46 12.27 10.01
CA GLN A 68 -1.85 12.21 8.69
C GLN A 68 -0.48 11.49 8.79
N TYR A 69 -0.33 10.33 8.14
CA TYR A 69 0.91 9.54 8.24
C TYR A 69 2.11 10.19 7.53
N PHE A 70 1.86 11.02 6.51
CA PHE A 70 2.86 11.72 5.71
C PHE A 70 2.25 12.92 4.99
N CYS A 71 3.08 13.92 4.68
CA CYS A 71 2.67 15.16 4.04
C CYS A 71 3.48 15.38 2.76
N LEU A 72 2.85 15.15 1.60
CA LEU A 72 3.50 15.25 0.31
C LEU A 72 3.60 16.72 -0.15
N PRO A 73 4.76 17.19 -0.63
CA PRO A 73 4.86 18.50 -1.26
C PRO A 73 4.14 18.50 -2.62
N PRO A 74 3.65 19.67 -3.08
CA PRO A 74 2.81 19.76 -4.28
C PRO A 74 3.52 19.35 -5.59
N ASP A 75 4.86 19.32 -5.58
CA ASP A 75 5.70 18.98 -6.73
C ASP A 75 6.36 17.59 -6.63
N VAL A 76 5.95 16.76 -5.66
CA VAL A 76 6.48 15.40 -5.53
C VAL A 76 6.11 14.56 -6.75
N ARG A 77 7.07 13.81 -7.27
CA ARG A 77 6.89 12.91 -8.42
C ARG A 77 6.78 11.46 -7.96
N SER A 78 6.05 10.63 -8.71
CA SER A 78 5.87 9.20 -8.42
C SER A 78 7.20 8.44 -8.28
N ALA A 79 8.24 8.85 -9.01
CA ALA A 79 9.59 8.31 -8.87
C ALA A 79 10.19 8.58 -7.48
N GLN A 80 10.01 9.79 -6.94
CA GLN A 80 10.50 10.15 -5.60
C GLN A 80 9.74 9.39 -4.50
N LEU A 81 8.44 9.15 -4.69
CA LEU A 81 7.64 8.30 -3.79
C LEU A 81 8.18 6.85 -3.82
N THR A 82 8.44 6.35 -5.02
CA THR A 82 8.98 4.99 -5.22
C THR A 82 10.33 4.82 -4.55
N ASP A 83 11.26 5.76 -4.75
CA ASP A 83 12.58 5.71 -4.15
C ASP A 83 12.53 5.77 -2.62
N ALA A 84 11.67 6.63 -2.05
CA ALA A 84 11.48 6.74 -0.61
C ALA A 84 10.97 5.42 0.01
N VAL A 85 9.94 4.81 -0.57
CA VAL A 85 9.35 3.57 -0.07
C VAL A 85 10.34 2.40 -0.21
N ARG A 86 11.01 2.27 -1.37
CA ARG A 86 12.02 1.21 -1.57
C ARG A 86 13.18 1.34 -0.59
N LYS A 87 13.66 2.56 -0.37
CA LYS A 87 14.69 2.83 0.63
C LYS A 87 14.23 2.40 2.01
N TYR A 88 13.01 2.76 2.42
CA TYR A 88 12.48 2.37 3.73
C TYR A 88 12.38 0.86 3.90
N ILE A 89 11.86 0.13 2.90
CA ILE A 89 11.77 -1.33 2.97
C ILE A 89 13.17 -1.97 3.06
N ALA A 90 14.15 -1.46 2.31
CA ALA A 90 15.52 -1.95 2.35
C ALA A 90 16.19 -1.69 3.71
N ASP A 91 15.94 -0.53 4.31
CA ASP A 91 16.52 -0.13 5.59
C ASP A 91 15.83 -0.81 6.80
N ASN A 92 14.67 -1.47 6.61
CA ASN A 92 13.84 -2.03 7.70
C ASN A 92 13.37 -3.47 7.40
N PRO A 93 14.26 -4.49 7.41
CA PRO A 93 13.90 -5.86 7.02
C PRO A 93 12.84 -6.52 7.92
N ASN A 94 12.64 -6.02 9.13
CA ASN A 94 11.63 -6.52 10.08
C ASN A 94 10.18 -6.27 9.62
N ILE A 95 9.93 -5.36 8.68
CA ILE A 95 8.58 -5.07 8.15
C ILE A 95 8.22 -5.95 6.95
N ALA A 96 9.09 -6.87 6.54
CA ALA A 96 8.95 -7.69 5.35
C ALA A 96 7.56 -8.34 5.18
N GLY A 97 6.92 -8.75 6.28
CA GLY A 97 5.59 -9.36 6.30
C GLY A 97 4.42 -8.40 6.49
N TYR A 98 4.67 -7.09 6.63
CA TYR A 98 3.60 -6.10 6.75
C TYR A 98 2.89 -5.93 5.42
N ASN A 99 1.64 -5.48 5.45
CA ASN A 99 0.92 -5.06 4.24
C ASN A 99 1.75 -4.01 3.49
N ALA A 100 1.80 -4.12 2.16
CA ALA A 100 2.55 -3.19 1.32
C ALA A 100 2.07 -1.74 1.49
N SER A 101 0.77 -1.51 1.67
CA SER A 101 0.22 -0.17 1.99
C SER A 101 0.75 0.39 3.32
N THR A 102 0.93 -0.45 4.34
CA THR A 102 1.57 -0.04 5.60
C THR A 102 3.02 0.37 5.37
N ALA A 103 3.77 -0.39 4.58
CA ALA A 103 5.15 -0.04 4.24
C ALA A 103 5.24 1.27 3.42
N VAL A 104 4.26 1.53 2.54
CA VAL A 104 4.13 2.82 1.84
C VAL A 104 3.94 3.95 2.84
N SER A 105 2.94 3.87 3.74
CA SER A 105 2.69 4.91 4.74
C SER A 105 3.89 5.19 5.63
N LEU A 106 4.57 4.15 6.12
CA LEU A 106 5.75 4.30 6.97
C LEU A 106 6.95 4.89 6.21
N GLY A 107 7.19 4.43 4.98
CA GLY A 107 8.27 4.94 4.14
C GLY A 107 8.07 6.40 3.75
N LEU A 108 6.85 6.76 3.37
CA LEU A 108 6.50 8.15 3.07
C LEU A 108 6.51 9.01 4.34
N GLY A 109 6.05 8.50 5.50
CA GLY A 109 6.11 9.26 6.76
C GLY A 109 7.54 9.55 7.21
N LYS A 110 8.48 8.63 6.92
CA LYS A 110 9.90 8.84 7.16
C LYS A 110 10.52 9.88 6.24
N ALA A 111 10.15 9.88 4.96
CA ALA A 111 10.72 10.78 3.94
C ALA A 111 10.06 12.17 3.92
N TYR A 112 8.76 12.23 4.22
CA TYR A 112 7.89 13.39 4.14
C TYR A 112 7.09 13.54 5.45
N PRO A 113 7.75 13.78 6.58
CA PRO A 113 7.07 13.97 7.86
C PRO A 113 6.17 15.21 7.79
N CYS A 114 4.96 15.08 8.31
CA CYS A 114 4.10 16.24 8.56
C CYS A 114 4.75 17.12 9.62
N ARG A 115 4.92 18.40 9.31
CA ARG A 115 5.31 19.41 10.30
C ARG A 115 4.04 19.95 10.94
N ASP A 116 4.06 20.15 12.26
CA ASP A 116 2.97 20.85 12.93
C ASP A 116 2.89 22.29 12.38
N GLY A 117 1.78 22.61 11.70
CA GLY A 117 1.32 23.98 11.47
C GLY A 117 1.70 24.65 10.14
N SER A 118 0.70 24.76 9.28
CA SER A 118 0.20 26.06 8.78
C SER A 118 -1.29 25.95 8.50
#